data_AF-A0A7L3C8X5-F1
#
_entry.id   AF-A0A7L3C8X5-F1
#
_cell.length_a   1.000
_cell.length_b   1.000
_cell.length_c   1.000
_cell.angle_alpha   90.00
_cell.angle_beta   90.00
_cell.angle_gamma   90.00
#
_symmetry.space_group_name_H-M   'P 1'
#
loop_
_entity.id
_entity.type
_entity.pdbx_description
1 polymer ?
#
loop_
_entity_poly.entity_id
_entity_poly.type
_entity_poly.pdbx_seq_one_letter_code
_entity_poly.pdbx_strand_id
1 'polypeptide(L)'
;VRFPEDLEDDNTTFNPEYSHQVFGDDEVAFGYKGLKILLYYIAGNLSTLFRIEYTSKVNEKFDCVEADDVESKIREIIPPGFCTNTDDFVSLLEKEVNFKPFGMLLHTYSVHNEEAGEDITYQIYQADMTCPGLREYHERLQTFLMWFIETASFIDVDDERWNYFLVFEKYNKDGATLFATVGYMTVYNYYVYPDKTRPRVSQMLILPPFQGEGHGAQLLETVHRYYMSSPTVLDITAEDPSENYVKLRDFVLVKLCQDLLCFSPGKLMQGFSQEMVVEAQQKLKINKQHTRRVYEILRLRATDMGDAEQSRSYRLDVKRRLIGPYKKKQRELAKMRRCLRPEELTNQLNQIDLNMQHEQLEESFQQLVSDYRRVLERLAQA
;
A
#
# COMPACT_ATOMS: atom_id res chain seq x y z
N VAL A 1 -5.95 -15.80 13.81
CA VAL A 1 -6.17 -17.08 14.54
C VAL A 1 -6.22 -18.25 13.55
N ARG A 2 -5.17 -19.07 13.53
CA ARG A 2 -5.06 -20.37 12.84
C ARG A 2 -5.38 -21.52 13.80
N PHE A 3 -4.95 -21.37 15.05
CA PHE A 3 -5.13 -22.36 16.12
C PHE A 3 -5.81 -21.72 17.33
N PRO A 4 -6.59 -22.47 18.13
CA PRO A 4 -7.25 -21.92 19.33
C PRO A 4 -6.29 -21.25 20.30
N GLU A 5 -5.05 -21.75 20.40
CA GLU A 5 -3.99 -21.24 21.27
C GLU A 5 -3.59 -19.80 20.91
N ASP A 6 -3.76 -19.38 19.64
CA ASP A 6 -3.47 -18.00 19.21
C ASP A 6 -4.35 -16.97 19.93
N LEU A 7 -5.50 -17.36 20.49
CA LEU A 7 -6.37 -16.45 21.25
C LEU A 7 -5.76 -16.01 22.58
N GLU A 8 -4.82 -16.81 23.11
CA GLU A 8 -4.12 -16.56 24.37
C GLU A 8 -2.66 -16.12 24.15
N ASP A 9 -2.18 -16.15 22.90
CA ASP A 9 -0.82 -15.72 22.54
C ASP A 9 -0.77 -14.25 22.13
N ASP A 10 -0.27 -13.42 23.04
CA ASP A 10 -0.06 -11.98 22.82
C ASP A 10 0.85 -11.68 21.60
N ASN A 11 1.73 -12.61 21.18
CA ASN A 11 2.58 -12.40 20.00
C ASN A 11 1.79 -12.38 18.69
N THR A 12 0.58 -12.94 18.67
CA THR A 12 -0.30 -12.90 17.50
C THR A 12 -1.15 -11.63 17.42
N THR A 13 -1.07 -10.78 18.45
CA THR A 13 -1.80 -9.51 18.54
C THR A 13 -0.99 -8.38 17.91
N PHE A 14 -1.67 -7.55 17.11
CA PHE A 14 -1.10 -6.34 16.53
C PHE A 14 -2.08 -5.17 16.69
N ASN A 15 -1.56 -3.95 16.66
CA ASN A 15 -2.33 -2.74 16.93
C ASN A 15 -2.55 -1.93 15.64
N PRO A 16 -3.66 -1.18 15.53
CA PRO A 16 -3.84 -0.18 14.49
C PRO A 16 -2.71 0.86 14.47
N GLU A 17 -2.35 1.33 13.27
CA GLU A 17 -1.50 2.52 13.09
C GLU A 17 -2.33 3.80 13.14
N TYR A 18 -3.59 3.71 12.70
CA TYR A 18 -4.56 4.79 12.68
C TYR A 18 -5.85 4.34 13.33
N SER A 19 -6.52 5.25 14.03
CA SER A 19 -7.86 5.08 14.55
C SER A 19 -8.68 6.38 14.53
N HIS A 20 -8.09 7.47 14.03
CA HIS A 20 -8.71 8.79 13.98
C HIS A 20 -10.02 8.84 13.19
N GLN A 21 -10.18 8.00 12.16
CA GLN A 21 -11.43 7.91 11.41
C GLN A 21 -12.59 7.34 12.25
N VAL A 22 -12.29 6.64 13.34
CA VAL A 22 -13.27 6.01 14.25
C VAL A 22 -13.41 6.80 15.55
N PHE A 23 -12.29 7.24 16.13
CA PHE A 23 -12.22 7.88 17.45
C PHE A 23 -11.87 9.38 17.40
N GLY A 24 -11.84 10.00 16.22
CA GLY A 24 -11.49 11.41 16.03
C GLY A 24 -9.99 11.67 16.09
N ASP A 25 -9.57 12.89 15.75
CA ASP A 25 -8.15 13.26 15.56
C ASP A 25 -7.23 12.96 16.77
N ASP A 26 -7.78 12.99 17.99
CA ASP A 26 -7.03 12.68 19.21
C ASP A 26 -6.86 11.17 19.47
N GLU A 27 -7.60 10.32 18.74
CA GLU A 27 -7.55 8.86 18.86
C GLU A 27 -7.88 8.34 20.27
N VAL A 28 -8.87 8.98 20.92
CA VAL A 28 -9.27 8.72 22.31
C VAL A 28 -10.73 8.29 22.39
N ALA A 29 -10.98 7.26 23.20
CA ALA A 29 -12.32 6.87 23.65
C ALA A 29 -12.52 7.23 25.14
N PHE A 30 -13.52 8.04 25.44
CA PHE A 30 -13.82 8.53 26.78
C PHE A 30 -14.72 7.58 27.58
N GLY A 31 -14.51 7.55 28.90
CA GLY A 31 -15.45 6.97 29.85
C GLY A 31 -15.19 5.52 30.28
N TYR A 32 -14.07 4.92 29.88
CA TYR A 32 -13.69 3.55 30.21
C TYR A 32 -12.34 3.49 30.92
N LYS A 33 -12.21 2.61 31.91
CA LYS A 33 -10.92 2.28 32.54
C LYS A 33 -10.47 0.89 32.11
N GLY A 34 -9.25 0.77 31.60
CA GLY A 34 -8.71 -0.50 31.12
C GLY A 34 -9.51 -1.07 29.94
N LEU A 35 -9.93 -0.18 29.02
CA LEU A 35 -10.67 -0.55 27.82
C LEU A 35 -9.82 -1.46 26.91
N LYS A 36 -10.41 -2.57 26.48
CA LYS A 36 -9.89 -3.44 25.41
C LYS A 36 -10.99 -3.62 24.36
N ILE A 37 -10.67 -3.29 23.12
CA ILE A 37 -11.53 -3.52 21.96
C ILE A 37 -10.91 -4.69 21.22
N LEU A 38 -11.54 -5.87 21.33
CA LEU A 38 -11.02 -7.12 20.80
C LEU A 38 -11.67 -7.42 19.46
N LEU A 39 -10.87 -7.44 18.40
CA LEU A 39 -11.25 -7.84 17.05
C LEU A 39 -10.38 -9.00 16.59
N TYR A 40 -10.85 -10.24 16.81
CA TYR A 40 -10.14 -11.43 16.35
C TYR A 40 -10.68 -11.89 15.00
N TYR A 41 -9.79 -12.38 14.15
CA TYR A 41 -10.11 -12.87 12.81
C TYR A 41 -9.56 -14.27 12.61
N ILE A 42 -10.39 -15.17 12.09
CA ILE A 42 -9.92 -16.47 11.57
C ILE A 42 -8.99 -16.21 10.39
N ALA A 43 -7.86 -16.91 10.34
CA ALA A 43 -6.74 -16.55 9.48
C ALA A 43 -7.08 -16.48 7.99
N GLY A 44 -7.87 -17.43 7.45
CA GLY A 44 -8.23 -17.44 6.03
C GLY A 44 -9.46 -16.62 5.75
N ASN A 45 -10.64 -17.12 6.13
CA ASN A 45 -11.92 -16.50 5.76
C ASN A 45 -12.24 -15.17 6.48
N LEU A 46 -11.45 -14.77 7.48
CA LEU A 46 -11.60 -13.56 8.28
C LEU A 46 -12.92 -13.46 9.07
N SER A 47 -13.61 -14.57 9.34
CA SER A 47 -14.73 -14.57 10.29
C SER A 47 -14.30 -13.91 11.59
N THR A 48 -15.16 -13.06 12.13
CA THR A 48 -14.77 -12.05 13.13
C THR A 48 -15.40 -12.35 14.49
N LEU A 49 -14.61 -12.21 15.56
CA LEU A 49 -15.09 -12.10 16.94
C LEU A 49 -14.86 -10.66 17.39
N PHE A 50 -15.93 -10.02 17.84
CA PHE A 50 -15.90 -8.66 18.38
C PHE A 50 -16.35 -8.65 19.84
N ARG A 51 -15.49 -8.16 20.73
CA ARG A 51 -15.77 -8.01 22.17
C ARG A 51 -15.21 -6.69 22.69
N ILE A 52 -15.89 -6.11 23.66
CA ILE A 52 -15.39 -4.97 24.43
C ILE A 52 -15.25 -5.41 25.88
N GLU A 53 -14.07 -5.19 26.46
CA GLU A 53 -13.78 -5.43 27.86
C GLU A 53 -13.33 -4.14 28.53
N TYR A 54 -13.70 -3.94 29.79
CA TYR A 54 -13.23 -2.81 30.61
C TYR A 54 -13.35 -3.17 32.09
N THR A 55 -12.53 -2.52 32.92
CA THR A 55 -12.58 -2.68 34.38
C THR A 55 -13.69 -1.86 35.04
N SER A 56 -13.97 -0.66 34.51
CA SER A 56 -15.08 0.19 34.93
C SER A 56 -15.47 1.16 33.81
N LYS A 57 -16.74 1.55 33.79
CA LYS A 57 -17.32 2.54 32.86
C LYS A 57 -17.95 3.66 33.69
N VAL A 58 -17.73 4.92 33.31
CA VAL A 58 -18.40 6.08 33.95
C VAL A 58 -19.91 5.93 33.81
N ASN A 59 -20.66 6.44 34.78
CA ASN A 59 -22.12 6.43 34.67
C ASN A 59 -22.71 7.83 34.90
N GLU A 60 -23.80 8.13 34.20
CA GLU A 60 -24.48 9.42 34.30
C GLU A 60 -24.97 9.73 35.73
N LYS A 61 -25.22 8.69 36.54
CA LYS A 61 -25.79 8.82 37.89
C LYS A 61 -24.80 9.32 38.93
N PHE A 62 -23.50 9.06 38.76
CA PHE A 62 -22.45 9.42 39.72
C PHE A 62 -21.44 10.41 39.13
N ASP A 63 -21.20 10.35 37.82
CA ASP A 63 -20.13 11.11 37.16
C ASP A 63 -20.66 12.29 36.32
N CYS A 64 -21.98 12.44 36.17
CA CYS A 64 -22.65 13.47 35.35
C CYS A 64 -22.24 13.52 33.87
N VAL A 65 -21.58 12.48 33.36
CA VAL A 65 -21.12 12.37 31.97
C VAL A 65 -21.36 10.94 31.46
N GLU A 66 -21.73 10.80 30.19
CA GLU A 66 -21.88 9.52 29.49
C GLU A 66 -20.56 9.09 28.84
N ALA A 67 -20.27 7.80 28.84
CA ALA A 67 -19.11 7.25 28.14
C ALA A 67 -19.38 7.19 26.63
N ASP A 68 -18.31 7.21 25.82
CA ASP A 68 -18.44 7.09 24.38
C ASP A 68 -19.06 5.73 23.97
N ASP A 69 -19.88 5.73 22.93
CA ASP A 69 -20.41 4.49 22.35
C ASP A 69 -19.39 3.84 21.41
N VAL A 70 -18.38 3.22 22.03
CA VAL A 70 -17.32 2.47 21.34
C VAL A 70 -17.90 1.33 20.50
N GLU A 71 -19.00 0.71 20.96
CA GLU A 71 -19.59 -0.42 20.27
C GLU A 71 -20.20 -0.01 18.93
N SER A 72 -21.01 1.05 18.92
CA SER A 72 -21.61 1.57 17.70
C SER A 72 -20.54 2.05 16.71
N LYS A 73 -19.51 2.75 17.18
CA LYS A 73 -18.40 3.22 16.33
C LYS A 73 -17.69 2.08 15.60
N ILE A 74 -17.42 0.96 16.28
CA ILE A 74 -16.80 -0.20 15.63
C ILE A 74 -17.78 -0.90 14.67
N ARG A 75 -19.06 -1.02 15.05
CA ARG A 75 -20.12 -1.61 14.22
C ARG A 75 -20.37 -0.85 12.91
N GLU A 76 -19.99 0.43 12.82
CA GLU A 76 -20.07 1.19 11.56
C GLU A 76 -19.08 0.72 10.49
N ILE A 77 -17.97 0.07 10.89
CA ILE A 77 -16.87 -0.31 9.97
C ILE A 77 -16.64 -1.82 9.85
N ILE A 78 -17.30 -2.63 10.67
CA ILE A 78 -17.30 -4.10 10.53
C ILE A 78 -18.65 -4.59 10.01
N PRO A 79 -18.68 -5.63 9.15
CA PRO A 79 -19.94 -6.19 8.69
C PRO A 79 -20.69 -6.88 9.84
N PRO A 80 -22.02 -6.98 9.77
CA PRO A 80 -22.81 -7.73 10.74
C PRO A 80 -22.49 -9.24 10.69
N GLY A 81 -22.86 -9.97 11.73
CA GLY A 81 -22.68 -11.43 11.80
C GLY A 81 -21.38 -11.90 12.46
N PHE A 82 -20.67 -11.01 13.15
CA PHE A 82 -19.55 -11.37 14.03
C PHE A 82 -20.01 -12.17 15.25
N CYS A 83 -19.12 -13.02 15.76
CA CYS A 83 -19.29 -13.68 17.05
C CYS A 83 -19.06 -12.69 18.20
N THR A 84 -19.69 -12.93 19.35
CA THR A 84 -19.53 -12.14 20.58
C THR A 84 -18.95 -12.93 21.75
N ASN A 85 -18.70 -14.24 21.56
CA ASN A 85 -18.08 -15.12 22.53
C ASN A 85 -17.07 -16.06 21.84
N THR A 86 -16.16 -16.59 22.64
CA THR A 86 -15.04 -17.41 22.16
C THR A 86 -15.49 -18.79 21.67
N ASP A 87 -16.49 -19.40 22.31
CA ASP A 87 -16.95 -20.75 21.97
C ASP A 87 -17.53 -20.82 20.54
N ASP A 88 -18.35 -19.84 20.16
CA ASP A 88 -18.89 -19.71 18.81
C ASP A 88 -17.76 -19.47 17.79
N PHE A 89 -16.76 -18.67 18.16
CA PHE A 89 -15.62 -18.37 17.30
C PHE A 89 -14.73 -19.59 17.06
N VAL A 90 -14.46 -20.39 18.10
CA VAL A 90 -13.74 -21.67 17.99
C VAL A 90 -14.53 -22.66 17.13
N SER A 91 -15.87 -22.69 17.28
CA SER A 91 -16.75 -23.51 16.43
C SER A 91 -16.72 -23.11 14.95
N LEU A 92 -16.47 -21.83 14.64
CA LEU A 92 -16.22 -21.37 13.27
C LEU A 92 -14.81 -21.76 12.78
N LEU A 93 -13.80 -21.68 13.65
CA LEU A 93 -12.42 -22.06 13.34
C LEU A 93 -12.28 -23.53 12.92
N GLU A 94 -13.08 -24.43 13.49
CA GLU A 94 -13.15 -25.83 13.07
C GLU A 94 -13.62 -26.00 11.61
N LYS A 95 -14.44 -25.06 11.10
CA LYS A 95 -14.98 -25.09 9.74
C LYS A 95 -14.06 -24.44 8.71
N GLU A 96 -12.94 -23.87 9.14
CA GLU A 96 -12.02 -23.12 8.28
C GLU A 96 -11.37 -23.98 7.18
N VAL A 97 -11.29 -25.30 7.37
CA VAL A 97 -10.82 -26.24 6.35
C VAL A 97 -11.60 -26.14 5.02
N ASN A 98 -12.83 -25.66 5.07
CA ASN A 98 -13.70 -25.46 3.91
C ASN A 98 -13.38 -24.17 3.13
N PHE A 99 -12.65 -23.23 3.72
CA PHE A 99 -12.23 -22.01 3.05
C PHE A 99 -11.27 -22.31 1.89
N LYS A 100 -11.45 -21.58 0.78
CA LYS A 100 -10.58 -21.64 -0.40
C LYS A 100 -10.36 -20.22 -0.94
N PRO A 101 -9.16 -19.91 -1.46
CA PRO A 101 -8.88 -18.63 -2.11
C PRO A 101 -9.85 -18.32 -3.25
N PHE A 102 -10.19 -17.05 -3.41
CA PHE A 102 -11.11 -16.59 -4.44
C PHE A 102 -10.40 -16.33 -5.78
N GLY A 103 -11.09 -16.62 -6.88
CA GLY A 103 -10.67 -16.23 -8.22
C GLY A 103 -9.58 -17.11 -8.83
N MET A 104 -8.81 -16.52 -9.75
CA MET A 104 -7.80 -17.18 -10.56
C MET A 104 -6.41 -17.07 -9.93
N LEU A 105 -5.75 -18.21 -9.72
CA LEU A 105 -4.36 -18.25 -9.28
C LEU A 105 -3.44 -17.62 -10.33
N LEU A 106 -2.71 -16.58 -9.95
CA LEU A 106 -1.75 -15.89 -10.81
C LEU A 106 -0.30 -16.32 -10.56
N HIS A 107 0.06 -16.50 -9.29
CA HIS A 107 1.45 -16.78 -8.91
C HIS A 107 1.52 -17.62 -7.64
N THR A 108 2.54 -18.47 -7.55
CA THR A 108 2.92 -19.22 -6.35
C THR A 108 4.41 -18.99 -6.12
N TYR A 109 4.79 -18.69 -4.89
CA TYR A 109 6.18 -18.51 -4.47
C TYR A 109 6.38 -19.07 -3.07
N SER A 110 7.63 -19.34 -2.71
CA SER A 110 7.98 -19.81 -1.37
C SER A 110 8.98 -18.88 -0.73
N VAL A 111 8.90 -18.74 0.59
CA VAL A 111 9.87 -18.03 1.43
C VAL A 111 10.42 -19.05 2.42
N HIS A 112 11.74 -19.14 2.51
CA HIS A 112 12.38 -20.01 3.48
C HIS A 112 12.16 -19.44 4.88
N ASN A 113 11.54 -20.22 5.77
CA ASN A 113 11.42 -19.85 7.17
C ASN A 113 12.56 -20.51 7.95
N GLU A 114 13.51 -19.69 8.42
CA GLU A 114 14.68 -20.16 9.15
C GLU A 114 14.32 -20.83 10.50
N GLU A 115 13.27 -20.35 11.17
CA GLU A 115 12.83 -20.86 12.48
C GLU A 115 12.15 -22.22 12.36
N ALA A 116 11.29 -22.39 11.35
CA ALA A 116 10.60 -23.64 11.06
C ALA A 116 11.49 -24.64 10.30
N GLY A 117 12.58 -24.18 9.67
CA GLY A 117 13.47 -24.98 8.84
C GLY A 117 12.80 -25.50 7.56
N GLU A 118 11.68 -24.89 7.15
CA GLU A 118 10.90 -25.28 5.98
C GLU A 118 10.49 -24.07 5.13
N ASP A 119 10.16 -24.35 3.87
CA ASP A 119 9.70 -23.34 2.93
C ASP A 119 8.19 -23.11 3.10
N ILE A 120 7.80 -21.90 3.47
CA ILE A 120 6.40 -21.49 3.53
C ILE A 120 5.95 -21.10 2.13
N THR A 121 4.82 -21.67 1.69
CA THR A 121 4.28 -21.44 0.34
C THR A 121 3.19 -20.38 0.36
N TYR A 122 3.28 -19.42 -0.56
CA TYR A 122 2.33 -18.33 -0.74
C TYR A 122 1.76 -18.34 -2.15
N GLN A 123 0.55 -17.80 -2.29
CA GLN A 123 -0.18 -17.73 -3.55
C GLN A 123 -0.86 -16.38 -3.73
N ILE A 124 -0.86 -15.88 -4.96
CA ILE A 124 -1.51 -14.63 -5.34
C ILE A 124 -2.62 -14.95 -6.33
N TYR A 125 -3.82 -14.47 -6.04
CA TYR A 125 -5.02 -14.67 -6.85
C TYR A 125 -5.54 -13.34 -7.37
N GLN A 126 -6.17 -13.35 -8.55
CA GLN A 126 -6.99 -12.25 -9.02
C GLN A 126 -8.46 -12.66 -8.99
N ALA A 127 -9.30 -11.79 -8.45
CA ALA A 127 -10.73 -12.01 -8.32
C ALA A 127 -11.52 -10.75 -8.70
N ASP A 128 -12.82 -10.95 -8.90
CA ASP A 128 -13.83 -9.93 -9.09
C ASP A 128 -15.12 -10.35 -8.35
N MET A 129 -16.09 -9.44 -8.28
CA MET A 129 -17.33 -9.66 -7.52
C MET A 129 -18.26 -10.74 -8.12
N THR A 130 -17.89 -11.38 -9.24
CA THR A 130 -18.58 -12.57 -9.73
C THR A 130 -18.20 -13.84 -8.94
N CYS A 131 -17.09 -13.79 -8.19
CA CYS A 131 -16.65 -14.88 -7.32
C CYS A 131 -17.59 -15.04 -6.11
N PRO A 132 -18.25 -16.21 -5.93
CA PRO A 132 -19.12 -16.44 -4.78
C PRO A 132 -18.38 -16.27 -3.44
N GLY A 133 -18.98 -15.54 -2.50
CA GLY A 133 -18.42 -15.30 -1.17
C GLY A 133 -17.36 -14.19 -1.09
N LEU A 134 -16.91 -13.63 -2.23
CA LEU A 134 -15.88 -12.57 -2.23
C LEU A 134 -16.41 -11.28 -1.60
N ARG A 135 -17.68 -10.94 -1.82
CA ARG A 135 -18.29 -9.71 -1.27
C ARG A 135 -18.22 -9.71 0.25
N GLU A 136 -18.73 -10.76 0.88
CA GLU A 136 -18.77 -10.90 2.34
C GLU A 136 -17.35 -11.00 2.91
N TYR A 137 -16.44 -11.68 2.21
CA TYR A 137 -15.04 -11.72 2.60
C TYR A 137 -14.36 -10.34 2.51
N HIS A 138 -14.58 -9.60 1.43
CA HIS A 138 -14.03 -8.26 1.24
C HIS A 138 -14.57 -7.29 2.27
N GLU A 139 -15.84 -7.38 2.65
CA GLU A 139 -16.43 -6.58 3.73
C GLU A 139 -15.73 -6.77 5.07
N ARG A 140 -15.26 -8.00 5.38
CA ARG A 140 -14.44 -8.27 6.58
C ARG A 140 -13.00 -7.77 6.41
N LEU A 141 -12.42 -7.93 5.22
CA LEU A 141 -11.05 -7.53 4.93
C LEU A 141 -10.86 -6.01 4.89
N GLN A 142 -11.82 -5.25 4.35
CA GLN A 142 -11.68 -3.81 4.18
C GLN A 142 -11.62 -3.05 5.51
N THR A 143 -12.14 -3.62 6.61
CA THR A 143 -12.00 -3.05 7.96
C THR A 143 -10.52 -2.78 8.30
N PHE A 144 -9.60 -3.65 7.87
CA PHE A 144 -8.17 -3.44 8.12
C PHE A 144 -7.62 -2.17 7.45
N LEU A 145 -8.23 -1.68 6.38
CA LEU A 145 -7.79 -0.43 5.76
C LEU A 145 -7.96 0.77 6.70
N MET A 146 -9.03 0.78 7.50
CA MET A 146 -9.31 1.85 8.48
C MET A 146 -8.21 1.98 9.53
N TRP A 147 -7.47 0.89 9.75
CA TRP A 147 -6.42 0.79 10.76
C TRP A 147 -5.01 1.05 10.22
N PHE A 148 -4.80 0.91 8.91
CA PHE A 148 -3.45 0.86 8.30
C PHE A 148 -3.28 1.75 7.06
N ILE A 149 -4.33 2.44 6.61
CA ILE A 149 -4.25 3.45 5.56
C ILE A 149 -4.94 4.72 6.07
N GLU A 150 -4.15 5.77 6.30
CA GLU A 150 -4.58 7.03 6.92
C GLU A 150 -5.86 7.62 6.33
N THR A 151 -5.98 7.64 5.01
CA THR A 151 -7.11 8.23 4.28
C THR A 151 -8.00 7.20 3.59
N ALA A 152 -8.09 5.99 4.17
CA ALA A 152 -8.93 4.93 3.66
C ALA A 152 -10.40 5.34 3.52
N SER A 153 -11.07 4.78 2.51
CA SER A 153 -12.53 4.79 2.38
C SER A 153 -12.97 3.49 1.72
N PHE A 154 -14.14 2.97 2.09
CA PHE A 154 -14.68 1.78 1.45
C PHE A 154 -15.08 2.09 0.01
N ILE A 155 -14.79 1.16 -0.89
CA ILE A 155 -15.07 1.30 -2.32
C ILE A 155 -16.51 0.87 -2.65
N ASP A 156 -17.03 1.39 -3.76
CA ASP A 156 -18.27 0.87 -4.36
C ASP A 156 -17.97 -0.44 -5.10
N VAL A 157 -18.31 -1.56 -4.46
CA VAL A 157 -18.07 -2.91 -5.00
C VAL A 157 -18.99 -3.28 -6.16
N ASP A 158 -20.04 -2.49 -6.44
CA ASP A 158 -20.94 -2.73 -7.56
C ASP A 158 -20.38 -2.17 -8.88
N ASP A 159 -19.33 -1.34 -8.84
CA ASP A 159 -18.58 -0.94 -10.04
C ASP A 159 -17.65 -2.09 -10.51
N GLU A 160 -18.01 -2.70 -11.63
CA GLU A 160 -17.30 -3.82 -12.27
C GLU A 160 -15.84 -3.49 -12.69
N ARG A 161 -15.41 -2.24 -12.60
CA ARG A 161 -14.02 -1.84 -12.93
C ARG A 161 -13.02 -2.15 -11.83
N TRP A 162 -13.48 -2.54 -10.65
CA TRP A 162 -12.61 -2.98 -9.56
C TRP A 162 -12.06 -4.38 -9.80
N ASN A 163 -10.73 -4.50 -9.71
CA ASN A 163 -10.04 -5.78 -9.64
C ASN A 163 -9.44 -5.96 -8.25
N TYR A 164 -9.48 -7.19 -7.75
CA TYR A 164 -8.98 -7.56 -6.43
C TYR A 164 -7.84 -8.55 -6.60
N PHE A 165 -6.69 -8.26 -5.99
CA PHE A 165 -5.55 -9.17 -5.96
C PHE A 165 -5.28 -9.60 -4.53
N LEU A 166 -5.42 -10.89 -4.24
CA LEU A 166 -5.41 -11.45 -2.90
C LEU A 166 -4.15 -12.29 -2.69
N VAL A 167 -3.50 -12.16 -1.53
CA VAL A 167 -2.33 -12.97 -1.15
C VAL A 167 -2.74 -13.91 -0.03
N PHE A 168 -2.43 -15.19 -0.21
CA PHE A 168 -2.67 -16.23 0.79
C PHE A 168 -1.40 -17.02 1.09
N GLU A 169 -1.17 -17.35 2.35
CA GLU A 169 -0.21 -18.34 2.79
C GLU A 169 -0.89 -19.70 2.88
N LYS A 170 -0.21 -20.76 2.44
CA LYS A 170 -0.63 -22.14 2.70
C LYS A 170 -0.01 -22.63 4.00
N TYR A 171 -0.84 -23.17 4.88
CA TYR A 171 -0.40 -23.84 6.11
C TYR A 171 -1.14 -25.16 6.31
N ASN A 172 -0.52 -26.09 7.04
CA ASN A 172 -1.14 -27.38 7.34
C ASN A 172 -1.70 -27.40 8.76
N LYS A 173 -2.90 -27.94 8.91
CA LYS A 173 -3.56 -28.18 10.21
C LYS A 173 -4.33 -29.50 10.11
N ASP A 174 -4.10 -30.41 11.06
CA ASP A 174 -4.77 -31.71 11.16
C ASP A 174 -4.73 -32.55 9.87
N GLY A 175 -3.60 -32.48 9.14
CA GLY A 175 -3.41 -33.21 7.88
C GLY A 175 -4.11 -32.59 6.66
N ALA A 176 -4.79 -31.46 6.82
CA ALA A 176 -5.37 -30.68 5.73
C ALA A 176 -4.54 -29.43 5.43
N THR A 177 -4.55 -29.00 4.16
CA THR A 177 -3.96 -27.72 3.75
C THR A 177 -5.01 -26.62 3.75
N LEU A 178 -4.75 -25.59 4.55
CA LEU A 178 -5.57 -24.40 4.74
C LEU A 178 -4.86 -23.18 4.14
N PHE A 179 -5.56 -22.05 4.13
CA PHE A 179 -5.10 -20.80 3.55
C PHE A 179 -5.28 -19.67 4.56
N ALA A 180 -4.23 -18.91 4.86
CA ALA A 180 -4.29 -17.71 5.68
C ALA A 180 -4.19 -16.47 4.79
N THR A 181 -5.03 -15.48 5.03
CA THR A 181 -4.98 -14.18 4.35
C THR A 181 -3.72 -13.43 4.78
N VAL A 182 -2.92 -13.04 3.79
CA VAL A 182 -1.67 -12.28 4.00
C VAL A 182 -1.87 -10.80 3.69
N GLY A 183 -2.69 -10.49 2.68
CA GLY A 183 -2.92 -9.12 2.26
C GLY A 183 -3.64 -9.05 0.93
N TYR A 184 -3.87 -7.84 0.44
CA TYR A 184 -4.51 -7.62 -0.85
C TYR A 184 -4.19 -6.26 -1.47
N MET A 185 -4.63 -6.11 -2.72
CA MET A 185 -4.61 -4.86 -3.46
C MET A 185 -5.89 -4.69 -4.28
N THR A 186 -6.48 -3.50 -4.25
CA THR A 186 -7.57 -3.09 -5.14
C THR A 186 -7.04 -2.22 -6.26
N VAL A 187 -7.50 -2.48 -7.48
CA VAL A 187 -7.07 -1.74 -8.67
C VAL A 187 -8.28 -1.35 -9.49
N TYR A 188 -8.49 -0.05 -9.67
CA TYR A 188 -9.57 0.47 -10.50
C TYR A 188 -9.13 0.59 -11.96
N ASN A 189 -9.87 -0.01 -12.88
CA ASN A 189 -9.54 0.02 -14.29
C ASN A 189 -10.10 1.28 -14.97
N TYR A 190 -9.40 2.42 -14.86
CA TYR A 190 -9.86 3.68 -15.46
C TYR A 190 -9.94 3.58 -16.98
N TYR A 191 -11.11 3.91 -17.53
CA TYR A 191 -11.28 4.07 -18.96
C TYR A 191 -10.46 5.25 -19.49
N VAL A 192 -9.72 5.02 -20.57
CA VAL A 192 -8.97 6.02 -21.31
C VAL A 192 -9.48 6.00 -22.75
N TYR A 193 -10.17 7.08 -23.13
CA TYR A 193 -10.71 7.24 -24.47
C TYR A 193 -9.62 7.05 -25.55
N PRO A 194 -9.92 6.38 -26.68
CA PRO A 194 -11.24 5.82 -27.05
C PRO A 194 -11.47 4.35 -26.68
N ASP A 195 -10.43 3.59 -26.32
CA ASP A 195 -10.52 2.12 -26.28
C ASP A 195 -9.50 1.48 -25.32
N LYS A 196 -8.93 2.27 -24.41
CA LYS A 196 -7.85 1.83 -23.53
C LYS A 196 -8.23 1.92 -22.07
N THR A 197 -7.39 1.35 -21.23
CA THR A 197 -7.50 1.53 -19.78
C THR A 197 -6.16 1.88 -19.14
N ARG A 198 -6.27 2.49 -17.95
CA ARG A 198 -5.15 2.79 -17.05
C ARG A 198 -5.51 2.25 -15.66
N PRO A 199 -5.10 1.01 -15.33
CA PRO A 199 -5.26 0.49 -13.98
C PRO A 199 -4.62 1.43 -12.96
N ARG A 200 -5.38 1.79 -11.92
CA ARG A 200 -4.93 2.63 -10.81
C ARG A 200 -5.02 1.83 -9.53
N VAL A 201 -3.86 1.51 -8.95
CA VAL A 201 -3.78 0.94 -7.61
C VAL A 201 -4.40 1.93 -6.63
N SER A 202 -5.43 1.50 -5.91
CA SER A 202 -6.17 2.36 -4.97
C SER A 202 -5.74 2.01 -3.54
N GLN A 203 -6.00 0.79 -3.09
CA GLN A 203 -5.61 0.33 -1.75
C GLN A 203 -4.65 -0.85 -1.88
N MET A 204 -3.63 -0.89 -1.02
CA MET A 204 -2.70 -2.01 -0.91
C MET A 204 -2.35 -2.21 0.55
N LEU A 205 -2.55 -3.43 1.04
CA LEU A 205 -2.26 -3.80 2.41
C LEU A 205 -1.64 -5.19 2.46
N ILE A 206 -0.51 -5.31 3.16
CA ILE A 206 -0.03 -6.58 3.71
C ILE A 206 -0.30 -6.51 5.21
N LEU A 207 -0.98 -7.52 5.76
CA LEU A 207 -1.33 -7.52 7.18
C LEU A 207 -0.05 -7.51 8.04
N PRO A 208 -0.08 -6.84 9.21
CA PRO A 208 1.13 -6.57 10.00
C PRO A 208 2.04 -7.79 10.27
N PRO A 209 1.51 -8.99 10.58
CA PRO A 209 2.36 -10.17 10.83
C PRO A 209 3.19 -10.63 9.64
N PHE A 210 2.92 -10.14 8.43
CA PHE A 210 3.59 -10.56 7.19
C PHE A 210 4.37 -9.41 6.54
N GLN A 211 4.51 -8.26 7.21
CA GLN A 211 5.24 -7.13 6.66
C GLN A 211 6.77 -7.35 6.74
N GLY A 212 7.51 -6.75 5.81
CA GLY A 212 8.98 -6.85 5.78
C GLY A 212 9.53 -8.12 5.10
N GLU A 213 8.69 -9.09 4.76
CA GLU A 213 9.09 -10.39 4.19
C GLU A 213 9.00 -10.47 2.64
N GLY A 214 8.81 -9.32 1.98
CA GLY A 214 8.80 -9.23 0.51
C GLY A 214 7.46 -9.53 -0.18
N HIS A 215 6.40 -9.88 0.55
CA HIS A 215 5.07 -10.16 -0.03
C HIS A 215 4.49 -8.99 -0.83
N GLY A 216 4.69 -7.75 -0.35
CA GLY A 216 4.28 -6.56 -1.09
C GLY A 216 4.97 -6.44 -2.45
N ALA A 217 6.24 -6.83 -2.55
CA ALA A 217 6.98 -6.81 -3.81
C ALA A 217 6.46 -7.89 -4.76
N GLN A 218 6.23 -9.09 -4.25
CA GLN A 218 5.63 -10.19 -5.02
C GLN A 218 4.23 -9.83 -5.55
N LEU A 219 3.40 -9.19 -4.71
CA LEU A 219 2.07 -8.73 -5.08
C LEU A 219 2.12 -7.69 -6.21
N LEU A 220 2.88 -6.60 -6.03
CA LEU A 220 2.96 -5.54 -7.03
C LEU A 220 3.61 -6.04 -8.34
N GLU A 221 4.64 -6.88 -8.27
CA GLU A 221 5.26 -7.50 -9.43
C GLU A 221 4.27 -8.39 -10.20
N THR A 222 3.48 -9.19 -9.48
CA THR A 222 2.43 -10.06 -10.07
C THR A 222 1.34 -9.23 -10.75
N VAL A 223 0.88 -8.13 -10.13
CA VAL A 223 -0.09 -7.20 -10.73
C VAL A 223 0.46 -6.58 -12.02
N HIS A 224 1.73 -6.19 -12.02
CA HIS A 224 2.40 -5.70 -13.22
C HIS A 224 2.41 -6.77 -14.33
N ARG A 225 2.83 -8.01 -14.02
CA ARG A 225 2.84 -9.13 -14.98
C ARG A 225 1.44 -9.45 -15.51
N TYR A 226 0.41 -9.39 -14.67
CA TYR A 226 -0.98 -9.59 -15.07
C TYR A 226 -1.39 -8.61 -16.17
N TYR A 227 -1.18 -7.30 -15.95
CA TYR A 227 -1.56 -6.28 -16.92
C TYR A 227 -0.62 -6.16 -18.13
N MET A 228 0.62 -6.66 -18.06
CA MET A 228 1.53 -6.74 -19.21
C MET A 228 0.93 -7.53 -20.37
N SER A 229 0.14 -8.56 -20.07
CA SER A 229 -0.51 -9.40 -21.07
C SER A 229 -1.61 -8.68 -21.87
N SER A 230 -2.12 -7.54 -21.37
CA SER A 230 -3.24 -6.83 -21.98
C SER A 230 -2.78 -5.71 -22.94
N PRO A 231 -3.15 -5.74 -24.23
CA PRO A 231 -2.81 -4.69 -25.18
C PRO A 231 -3.60 -3.38 -24.97
N THR A 232 -4.76 -3.44 -24.31
CA THR A 232 -5.62 -2.27 -24.05
C THR A 232 -5.13 -1.45 -22.85
N VAL A 233 -4.29 -2.03 -21.99
CA VAL A 233 -3.68 -1.33 -20.86
C VAL A 233 -2.52 -0.46 -21.33
N LEU A 234 -2.59 0.83 -21.00
CA LEU A 234 -1.55 1.81 -21.25
C LEU A 234 -0.39 1.69 -20.27
N ASP A 235 -0.68 1.93 -18.99
CA ASP A 235 0.27 1.94 -17.90
C ASP A 235 -0.48 1.83 -16.57
N ILE A 236 0.25 1.47 -15.51
CA ILE A 236 -0.28 1.36 -14.16
C ILE A 236 0.09 2.61 -13.36
N THR A 237 -0.90 3.17 -12.65
CA THR A 237 -0.75 4.32 -11.75
C THR A 237 -1.18 3.98 -10.33
N ALA A 238 -1.01 4.92 -9.40
CA ALA A 238 -1.55 4.83 -8.05
C ALA A 238 -2.40 6.08 -7.75
N GLU A 239 -3.37 5.94 -6.87
CA GLU A 239 -4.32 7.00 -6.50
C GLU A 239 -3.66 8.11 -5.69
N ASP A 240 -3.23 7.79 -4.47
CA ASP A 240 -2.44 8.67 -3.61
C ASP A 240 -1.35 7.86 -2.90
N PRO A 241 -0.20 7.64 -3.56
CA PRO A 241 0.80 6.69 -3.08
C PRO A 241 1.54 7.20 -1.85
N SER A 242 1.43 6.49 -0.74
CA SER A 242 2.25 6.73 0.46
C SER A 242 3.75 6.57 0.18
N GLU A 243 4.61 7.15 1.03
CA GLU A 243 6.06 7.00 0.87
C GLU A 243 6.52 5.54 0.85
N ASN A 244 5.92 4.70 1.67
CA ASN A 244 6.20 3.27 1.73
C ASN A 244 5.84 2.57 0.41
N TYR A 245 4.69 2.90 -0.18
CA TYR A 245 4.31 2.41 -1.50
C TYR A 245 5.26 2.90 -2.59
N VAL A 246 5.70 4.17 -2.55
CA VAL A 246 6.68 4.70 -3.52
C VAL A 246 8.01 3.94 -3.45
N LYS A 247 8.54 3.69 -2.25
CA LYS A 247 9.78 2.92 -2.04
C LYS A 247 9.64 1.49 -2.57
N LEU A 248 8.52 0.83 -2.28
CA LEU A 248 8.21 -0.50 -2.78
C LEU A 248 8.11 -0.54 -4.31
N ARG A 249 7.36 0.39 -4.90
CA ARG A 249 7.18 0.51 -6.35
C ARG A 249 8.53 0.74 -7.03
N ASP A 250 9.34 1.65 -6.53
CA ASP A 250 10.65 1.93 -7.13
C ASP A 250 11.53 0.67 -7.14
N PHE A 251 11.56 -0.10 -6.04
CA PHE A 251 12.26 -1.38 -6.00
C PHE A 251 11.77 -2.36 -7.08
N VAL A 252 10.46 -2.62 -7.12
CA VAL A 252 9.86 -3.57 -8.08
C VAL A 252 10.08 -3.12 -9.52
N LEU A 253 9.89 -1.84 -9.81
CA LEU A 253 10.03 -1.33 -11.18
C LEU A 253 11.48 -1.30 -11.65
N VAL A 254 12.43 -1.01 -10.76
CA VAL A 254 13.86 -1.10 -11.10
C VAL A 254 14.25 -2.56 -11.34
N LYS A 255 13.80 -3.50 -10.50
CA LYS A 255 14.01 -4.94 -10.69
C LYS A 255 13.53 -5.41 -12.07
N LEU A 256 12.35 -4.95 -12.50
CA LEU A 256 11.78 -5.31 -13.80
C LEU A 256 12.49 -4.61 -14.98
N CYS A 257 13.00 -3.39 -14.80
CA CYS A 257 13.59 -2.60 -15.88
C CYS A 257 15.08 -2.84 -16.11
N GLN A 258 15.82 -3.33 -15.11
CA GLN A 258 17.30 -3.33 -15.14
C GLN A 258 17.90 -4.11 -16.32
N ASP A 259 17.16 -5.09 -16.85
CA ASP A 259 17.61 -5.92 -17.98
C ASP A 259 17.14 -5.42 -19.36
N LEU A 260 16.39 -4.32 -19.42
CA LEU A 260 15.97 -3.73 -20.69
C LEU A 260 17.12 -2.97 -21.34
N LEU A 261 17.24 -3.08 -22.66
CA LEU A 261 18.33 -2.49 -23.44
C LEU A 261 18.39 -0.95 -23.32
N CYS A 262 17.23 -0.28 -23.27
CA CYS A 262 17.17 1.18 -23.07
C CYS A 262 17.75 1.64 -21.73
N PHE A 263 17.90 0.75 -20.74
CA PHE A 263 18.50 1.03 -19.43
C PHE A 263 19.92 0.46 -19.29
N SER A 264 20.58 0.07 -20.38
CA SER A 264 22.00 -0.30 -20.35
C SER A 264 22.89 0.85 -19.84
N PRO A 265 24.04 0.58 -19.18
CA PRO A 265 24.90 1.61 -18.61
C PRO A 265 25.29 2.73 -19.59
N GLY A 266 25.59 2.39 -20.85
CA GLY A 266 25.89 3.39 -21.89
C GLY A 266 24.72 4.32 -22.20
N LYS A 267 23.49 3.79 -22.26
CA LYS A 267 22.26 4.57 -22.48
C LYS A 267 21.90 5.41 -21.25
N LEU A 268 22.06 4.87 -20.05
CA LEU A 268 21.88 5.61 -18.80
C LEU A 268 22.76 6.86 -18.78
N MET A 269 24.04 6.72 -19.12
CA MET A 269 25.01 7.84 -19.10
C MET A 269 24.65 8.97 -20.08
N GLN A 270 23.93 8.68 -21.16
CA GLN A 270 23.47 9.66 -22.16
C GLN A 270 22.26 10.50 -21.69
N GLY A 271 21.62 10.12 -20.58
CA GLY A 271 20.48 10.84 -20.03
C GLY A 271 19.13 10.15 -20.24
N PHE A 272 18.09 10.68 -19.61
CA PHE A 272 16.72 10.16 -19.75
C PHE A 272 16.20 10.34 -21.18
N SER A 273 15.73 9.26 -21.80
CA SER A 273 15.31 9.25 -23.21
C SER A 273 13.84 8.85 -23.41
N GLN A 274 13.28 9.21 -24.56
CA GLN A 274 11.93 8.76 -24.94
C GLN A 274 11.91 7.25 -25.24
N GLU A 275 13.04 6.65 -25.65
CA GLU A 275 13.19 5.20 -25.84
C GLU A 275 12.91 4.45 -24.53
N MET A 276 13.44 4.92 -23.40
CA MET A 276 13.18 4.35 -22.07
C MET A 276 11.68 4.36 -21.73
N VAL A 277 10.99 5.46 -22.04
CA VAL A 277 9.54 5.60 -21.80
C VAL A 277 8.74 4.62 -22.64
N VAL A 278 9.06 4.54 -23.93
CA VAL A 278 8.36 3.65 -24.87
C VAL A 278 8.59 2.20 -24.51
N GLU A 279 9.83 1.78 -24.28
CA GLU A 279 10.15 0.39 -23.95
C GLU A 279 9.54 -0.04 -22.61
N ALA A 280 9.68 0.79 -21.55
CA ALA A 280 9.11 0.49 -20.24
C ALA A 280 7.57 0.46 -20.26
N GLN A 281 6.92 1.36 -21.00
CA GLN A 281 5.46 1.34 -21.14
C GLN A 281 4.99 0.11 -21.93
N GLN A 282 5.59 -0.16 -23.08
CA GLN A 282 5.16 -1.24 -23.97
C GLN A 282 5.38 -2.63 -23.34
N LYS A 283 6.55 -2.85 -22.75
CA LYS A 283 6.91 -4.16 -22.19
C LYS A 283 6.38 -4.39 -20.78
N LEU A 284 6.35 -3.34 -19.95
CA LEU A 284 6.14 -3.48 -18.50
C LEU A 284 4.94 -2.69 -17.96
N LYS A 285 4.22 -1.95 -18.82
CA LYS A 285 3.09 -1.08 -18.45
C LYS A 285 3.47 -0.02 -17.41
N ILE A 286 4.70 0.49 -17.48
CA ILE A 286 5.23 1.48 -16.54
C ILE A 286 4.90 2.89 -17.03
N ASN A 287 4.30 3.71 -16.15
CA ASN A 287 4.01 5.11 -16.42
C ASN A 287 5.30 5.93 -16.59
N LYS A 288 5.29 6.92 -17.50
CA LYS A 288 6.42 7.83 -17.77
C LYS A 288 7.06 8.43 -16.52
N GLN A 289 6.27 8.83 -15.51
CA GLN A 289 6.80 9.39 -14.27
C GLN A 289 7.59 8.35 -13.47
N HIS A 290 7.12 7.12 -13.44
CA HIS A 290 7.81 6.00 -12.81
C HIS A 290 9.07 5.61 -13.58
N THR A 291 9.02 5.56 -14.93
CA THR A 291 10.19 5.33 -15.79
C THR A 291 11.30 6.34 -15.48
N ARG A 292 10.94 7.60 -15.24
CA ARG A 292 11.92 8.64 -14.89
C ARG A 292 12.61 8.35 -13.56
N ARG A 293 11.91 7.82 -12.55
CA ARG A 293 12.51 7.42 -11.27
C ARG A 293 13.42 6.20 -11.43
N VAL A 294 12.95 5.19 -12.18
CA VAL A 294 13.76 4.01 -12.53
C VAL A 294 15.08 4.41 -13.20
N TYR A 295 15.01 5.32 -14.19
CA TYR A 295 16.21 5.88 -14.82
C TYR A 295 17.14 6.53 -13.80
N GLU A 296 16.63 7.34 -12.87
CA GLU A 296 17.48 8.01 -11.87
C GLU A 296 18.17 7.00 -10.93
N ILE A 297 17.46 5.95 -10.50
CA ILE A 297 18.01 4.90 -9.63
C ILE A 297 19.09 4.09 -10.37
N LEU A 298 18.79 3.63 -11.59
CA LEU A 298 19.77 2.89 -12.39
C LEU A 298 20.94 3.76 -12.82
N ARG A 299 20.70 5.05 -13.12
CA ARG A 299 21.76 6.02 -13.42
C ARG A 299 22.66 6.22 -12.20
N LEU A 300 22.11 6.28 -10.99
CA LEU A 300 22.92 6.33 -9.77
C LEU A 300 23.84 5.12 -9.65
N ARG A 301 23.33 3.91 -9.91
CA ARG A 301 24.13 2.67 -9.92
C ARG A 301 25.27 2.72 -10.94
N ALA A 302 25.03 3.35 -12.09
CA ALA A 302 26.02 3.48 -13.18
C ALA A 302 26.97 4.68 -13.04
N THR A 303 26.77 5.54 -12.03
CA THR A 303 27.55 6.77 -11.83
C THR A 303 28.62 6.54 -10.78
N ASP A 304 29.87 6.86 -11.08
CA ASP A 304 30.91 6.96 -10.05
C ASP A 304 30.70 8.24 -9.23
N MET A 305 30.21 8.07 -8.00
CA MET A 305 29.96 9.19 -7.09
C MET A 305 31.24 9.78 -6.49
N GLY A 306 32.40 9.12 -6.64
CA GLY A 306 33.71 9.68 -6.31
C GLY A 306 34.26 10.62 -7.39
N ASP A 307 33.79 10.50 -8.63
CA ASP A 307 34.14 11.38 -9.73
C ASP A 307 33.34 12.69 -9.68
N ALA A 308 34.04 13.83 -9.65
CA ALA A 308 33.43 15.15 -9.48
C ALA A 308 32.56 15.59 -10.68
N GLU A 309 32.88 15.15 -11.88
CA GLU A 309 32.12 15.49 -13.09
C GLU A 309 30.84 14.66 -13.19
N GLN A 310 30.96 13.35 -12.99
CA GLN A 310 29.84 12.40 -13.01
C GLN A 310 28.83 12.69 -11.89
N SER A 311 29.32 12.86 -10.65
CA SER A 311 28.46 13.20 -9.50
C SER A 311 27.73 14.54 -9.70
N ARG A 312 28.42 15.56 -10.25
CA ARG A 312 27.80 16.85 -10.60
C ARG A 312 26.74 16.68 -11.70
N SER A 313 27.04 15.92 -12.75
CA SER A 313 26.13 15.67 -13.86
C SER A 313 24.84 14.99 -13.40
N TYR A 314 24.97 13.92 -12.60
CA TYR A 314 23.84 13.22 -11.99
C TYR A 314 23.00 14.15 -11.11
N ARG A 315 23.65 14.89 -10.19
CA ARG A 315 22.97 15.81 -9.28
C ARG A 315 22.18 16.89 -10.01
N LEU A 316 22.77 17.49 -11.04
CA LEU A 316 22.08 18.50 -11.85
C LEU A 316 20.88 17.90 -12.59
N ASP A 317 20.98 16.66 -13.09
CA ASP A 317 19.88 16.01 -13.79
C ASP A 317 18.68 15.74 -12.88
N VAL A 318 18.91 15.19 -11.69
CA VAL A 318 17.85 14.94 -10.70
C VAL A 318 17.24 16.26 -10.22
N LYS A 319 18.06 17.26 -9.88
CA LYS A 319 17.57 18.58 -9.43
C LYS A 319 16.72 19.29 -10.48
N ARG A 320 17.02 19.12 -11.79
CA ARG A 320 16.17 19.67 -12.87
C ARG A 320 14.75 19.11 -12.85
N ARG A 321 14.56 17.85 -12.41
CA ARG A 321 13.21 17.30 -12.19
C ARG A 321 12.60 17.84 -10.90
N LEU A 322 13.34 17.81 -9.79
CA LEU A 322 12.85 18.22 -8.47
C LEU A 322 12.43 19.70 -8.40
N ILE A 323 13.03 20.58 -9.21
CA ILE A 323 12.61 21.99 -9.29
C ILE A 323 11.31 22.19 -10.10
N GLY A 324 10.84 21.17 -10.83
CA GLY A 324 9.66 21.25 -11.70
C GLY A 324 8.39 21.74 -10.99
N PRO A 325 8.00 21.15 -9.85
CA PRO A 325 6.85 21.60 -9.05
C PRO A 325 6.96 23.07 -8.63
N TYR A 326 8.14 23.52 -8.17
CA TYR A 326 8.36 24.93 -7.81
C TYR A 326 8.14 25.87 -8.98
N LYS A 327 8.65 25.52 -10.17
CA LYS A 327 8.42 26.30 -11.40
C LYS A 327 6.95 26.32 -11.82
N LYS A 328 6.22 25.21 -11.61
CA LYS A 328 4.76 25.15 -11.87
C LYS A 328 4.00 26.07 -10.92
N LYS A 329 4.27 25.97 -9.61
CA LYS A 329 3.68 26.84 -8.58
C LYS A 329 3.96 28.31 -8.85
N GLN A 330 5.18 28.68 -9.23
CA GLN A 330 5.53 30.05 -9.63
C GLN A 330 4.71 30.53 -10.84
N ARG A 331 4.49 29.68 -11.85
CA ARG A 331 3.66 30.03 -13.02
C ARG A 331 2.19 30.19 -12.65
N GLU A 332 1.67 29.34 -11.77
CA GLU A 332 0.29 29.43 -11.28
C GLU A 332 0.08 30.71 -10.46
N LEU A 333 1.01 31.02 -9.55
CA LEU A 333 1.03 32.30 -8.82
C LEU A 333 1.10 33.49 -9.78
N ALA A 334 1.93 33.44 -10.82
CA ALA A 334 2.01 34.51 -11.81
C ALA A 334 0.71 34.69 -12.61
N LYS A 335 -0.07 33.63 -12.84
CA LYS A 335 -1.42 33.72 -13.42
C LYS A 335 -2.41 34.32 -12.41
N MET A 336 -2.39 33.86 -11.17
CA MET A 336 -3.25 34.40 -10.10
C MET A 336 -3.02 35.91 -9.88
N ARG A 337 -1.76 36.37 -9.94
CA ARG A 337 -1.39 37.81 -9.92
C ARG A 337 -2.09 38.65 -11.00
N ARG A 338 -2.46 38.05 -12.14
CA ARG A 338 -3.14 38.75 -13.24
C ARG A 338 -4.66 38.76 -13.08
N CYS A 339 -5.22 37.95 -12.18
CA CYS A 339 -6.65 37.72 -12.05
C CYS A 339 -7.22 38.07 -10.67
N LEU A 340 -6.39 38.19 -9.64
CA LEU A 340 -6.80 38.50 -8.26
C LEU A 340 -6.52 39.96 -7.87
N ARG A 341 -7.28 40.47 -6.90
CA ARG A 341 -7.11 41.84 -6.38
C ARG A 341 -5.85 41.93 -5.49
N PRO A 342 -5.19 43.10 -5.38
CA PRO A 342 -3.94 43.25 -4.62
C PRO A 342 -4.04 42.80 -3.15
N GLU A 343 -5.20 42.99 -2.51
CA GLU A 343 -5.43 42.60 -1.10
C GLU A 343 -5.44 41.08 -0.88
N GLU A 344 -5.94 40.31 -1.85
CA GLU A 344 -5.97 38.83 -1.83
C GLU A 344 -4.58 38.23 -2.11
N LEU A 345 -3.70 39.01 -2.74
CA LEU A 345 -2.38 38.59 -3.20
C LEU A 345 -1.31 38.67 -2.10
N THR A 346 -1.40 39.66 -1.21
CA THR A 346 -0.40 39.92 -0.15
C THR A 346 -0.29 38.77 0.85
N ASN A 347 -1.39 38.07 1.14
CA ASN A 347 -1.40 36.91 2.06
C ASN A 347 -0.70 35.66 1.48
N GLN A 348 -0.57 35.54 0.15
CA GLN A 348 0.10 34.39 -0.50
C GLN A 348 1.56 34.67 -0.91
N LEU A 349 1.96 35.94 -1.01
CA LEU A 349 3.27 36.33 -1.56
C LEU A 349 4.45 36.22 -0.58
N ASN A 350 4.19 36.17 0.72
CA ASN A 350 5.22 36.17 1.75
C ASN A 350 6.01 34.84 1.87
N GLN A 351 5.90 33.91 0.92
CA GLN A 351 6.44 32.53 1.03
C GLN A 351 7.53 32.14 0.00
N ILE A 352 8.08 33.07 -0.79
CA ILE A 352 9.13 32.71 -1.78
C ILE A 352 10.43 33.41 -1.43
N ASP A 353 11.14 32.87 -0.44
CA ASP A 353 12.58 33.10 -0.30
C ASP A 353 13.32 32.12 -1.22
N LEU A 354 14.13 32.66 -2.14
CA LEU A 354 14.92 31.88 -3.09
C LEU A 354 15.99 31.05 -2.38
N ASN A 355 16.54 31.53 -1.27
CA ASN A 355 17.56 30.80 -0.50
C ASN A 355 16.95 29.58 0.18
N MET A 356 15.79 29.75 0.82
CA MET A 356 15.01 28.65 1.40
C MET A 356 14.62 27.59 0.34
N GLN A 357 14.33 28.00 -0.89
CA GLN A 357 14.06 27.07 -2.00
C GLN A 357 15.29 26.27 -2.41
N HIS A 358 16.48 26.88 -2.40
CA HIS A 358 17.72 26.19 -2.72
C HIS A 358 18.09 25.15 -1.65
N GLU A 359 17.90 25.48 -0.37
CA GLU A 359 18.12 24.58 0.75
C GLU A 359 17.16 23.39 0.72
N GLN A 360 15.85 23.64 0.62
CA GLN A 360 14.83 22.58 0.50
C GLN A 360 15.08 21.64 -0.68
N LEU A 361 15.55 22.19 -1.81
CA LEU A 361 15.87 21.39 -3.00
C LEU A 361 17.11 20.51 -2.78
N GLU A 362 18.10 20.97 -2.01
CA GLU A 362 19.25 20.15 -1.61
C GLU A 362 18.83 19.06 -0.63
N GLU A 363 18.07 19.38 0.41
CA GLU A 363 17.55 18.39 1.37
C GLU A 363 16.73 17.30 0.65
N SER A 364 15.79 17.71 -0.20
CA SER A 364 14.98 16.79 -1.01
C SER A 364 15.83 15.90 -1.92
N PHE A 365 16.92 16.45 -2.48
CA PHE A 365 17.85 15.67 -3.30
C PHE A 365 18.62 14.65 -2.47
N GLN A 366 19.14 15.03 -1.29
CA GLN A 366 19.88 14.13 -0.42
C GLN A 366 19.00 13.00 0.11
N GLN A 367 17.79 13.32 0.56
CA GLN A 367 16.82 12.32 0.99
C GLN A 367 16.50 11.33 -0.14
N LEU A 368 16.22 11.84 -1.34
CA LEU A 368 15.93 11.00 -2.50
C LEU A 368 17.10 10.08 -2.87
N VAL A 369 18.33 10.58 -2.86
CA VAL A 369 19.51 9.76 -3.15
C VAL A 369 19.72 8.69 -2.07
N SER A 370 19.45 9.01 -0.80
CA SER A 370 19.45 8.03 0.29
C SER A 370 18.45 6.90 0.03
N ASP A 371 17.21 7.26 -0.35
CA ASP A 371 16.18 6.27 -0.69
C ASP A 371 16.56 5.42 -1.92
N TYR A 372 17.16 6.04 -2.95
CA TYR A 372 17.64 5.31 -4.12
C TYR A 372 18.78 4.33 -3.78
N ARG A 373 19.69 4.69 -2.87
CA ARG A 373 20.74 3.76 -2.40
C ARG A 373 20.14 2.55 -1.70
N ARG A 374 19.14 2.75 -0.85
CA ARG A 374 18.41 1.65 -0.19
C ARG A 374 17.75 0.71 -1.21
N VAL A 375 17.19 1.25 -2.29
CA VAL A 375 16.65 0.42 -3.39
C VAL A 375 17.75 -0.42 -4.03
N LEU A 376 18.92 0.16 -4.32
CA LEU A 376 20.05 -0.56 -4.90
C LEU A 376 20.64 -1.62 -3.98
N GLU A 377 20.74 -1.33 -2.67
CA GLU A 377 21.17 -2.28 -1.65
C GLU A 377 20.26 -3.50 -1.60
N ARG A 378 18.93 -3.29 -1.58
CA ARG A 378 17.95 -4.38 -1.62
C ARG A 378 18.02 -5.18 -2.91
N LEU A 379 18.23 -4.53 -4.05
CA LEU A 379 18.41 -5.21 -5.34
C LEU A 379 19.68 -6.05 -5.43
N ALA A 380 20.71 -5.73 -4.65
CA ALA A 380 21.93 -6.54 -4.60
C ALA A 380 21.79 -7.79 -3.72
N GLN A 381 20.76 -7.82 -2.86
CA GLN A 381 20.45 -8.94 -1.97
C GLN A 381 19.36 -9.88 -2.55
N ALA A 382 18.54 -9.37 -3.46
CA ALA A 382 17.48 -10.08 -4.17
C ALA A 382 18.00 -10.81 -5.40
#